data_AF-A0A183U3B9-F1
#
_entry.id   AF-A0A183U3B9-F1
#
_cell.length_a   1.000
_cell.length_b   1.000
_cell.length_c   1.000
_cell.angle_alpha   90.00
_cell.angle_beta   90.00
_cell.angle_gamma   90.00
#
_symmetry.space_group_name_H-M   'P 1'
#
loop_
_entity.id
_entity.type
_entity.pdbx_description
1 polymer ?
#
loop_
_entity_poly.entity_id
_entity_poly.type
_entity_poly.pdbx_seq_one_letter_code
_entity_poly.pdbx_strand_id
1 'polypeptide(L)'
;MNNRVLYWPRGRVWGGSSALNAMVYVRGHPFDYDRWEVEGAIGWNYANCLPYFKKAQTHNLSSGPADPYRGFSGPLQVIQAECKNPLHQAFLIAGEQHGIGRTDDMNGYRQEGIGKMDMTIHKGVRCSASTAYLRPVCAFVSTEVFVL
;
A
#
# COMPACT_ATOMS: atom_id res chain seq x y z
N MET A 1 -7.15 25.51 -14.27
CA MET A 1 -5.68 25.59 -14.13
C MET A 1 -5.06 26.60 -15.12
N ASN A 2 -5.44 27.89 -15.14
CA ASN A 2 -4.80 28.96 -15.93
C ASN A 2 -4.18 28.55 -17.29
N ASN A 3 -4.90 27.76 -18.10
CA ASN A 3 -4.45 27.19 -19.37
C ASN A 3 -3.10 26.43 -19.38
N ARG A 4 -2.68 25.85 -18.25
CA ARG A 4 -1.44 25.08 -18.12
C ARG A 4 -1.64 23.62 -18.50
N VAL A 5 -0.73 23.08 -19.29
CA VAL A 5 -0.58 21.65 -19.53
C VAL A 5 0.37 21.09 -18.48
N LEU A 6 -0.05 20.02 -17.79
CA LEU A 6 0.74 19.38 -16.74
C LEU A 6 1.23 18.02 -17.21
N TYR A 7 2.48 17.71 -16.86
CA TYR A 7 3.04 16.37 -17.06
C TYR A 7 2.35 15.36 -16.14
N TRP A 8 1.87 14.26 -16.71
CA TRP A 8 1.15 13.20 -16.00
C TRP A 8 1.83 11.84 -16.19
N PRO A 9 2.87 11.53 -15.40
CA PRO A 9 3.70 10.34 -15.62
C PRO A 9 2.90 9.04 -15.44
N ARG A 10 3.12 8.08 -16.35
CA ARG A 10 2.57 6.72 -16.28
C ARG A 10 3.67 5.71 -16.57
N GLY A 11 3.75 4.64 -15.77
CA GLY A 11 4.73 3.58 -16.01
C GLY A 11 4.32 2.70 -17.20
N ARG A 12 5.14 2.70 -18.25
CA ARG A 12 5.00 1.82 -19.43
C ARG A 12 6.10 0.77 -19.44
N VAL A 13 6.08 -0.09 -18.42
CA VAL A 13 7.02 -1.21 -18.20
C VAL A 13 6.28 -2.33 -17.46
N TRP A 14 6.90 -3.50 -17.29
CA TRP A 14 6.32 -4.59 -16.49
C TRP A 14 6.07 -4.14 -15.05
N GLY A 15 4.82 -4.26 -14.60
CA GLY A 15 4.33 -3.76 -13.31
C GLY A 15 3.75 -2.34 -13.39
N GLY A 16 3.77 -1.70 -14.56
CA GLY A 16 3.20 -0.39 -14.81
C GLY A 16 3.75 0.67 -13.86
N SER A 17 2.88 1.54 -13.34
CA SER A 17 3.28 2.59 -12.40
C SER A 17 3.84 2.06 -11.08
N SER A 18 3.57 0.82 -10.66
CA SER A 18 4.17 0.25 -9.43
C SER A 18 5.70 0.09 -9.54
N ALA A 19 6.23 0.05 -10.76
CA ALA A 19 7.67 0.02 -11.01
C ALA A 19 8.34 1.39 -10.80
N LEU A 20 7.57 2.49 -10.76
CA LEU A 20 8.08 3.88 -10.73
C LEU A 20 7.56 4.70 -9.54
N ASN A 21 6.45 4.31 -8.91
CA ASN A 21 5.81 5.09 -7.85
C ASN A 21 6.70 5.27 -6.60
N ALA A 22 6.25 6.06 -5.63
CA ALA A 22 6.99 6.28 -4.38
C ALA A 22 6.95 5.10 -3.38
N MET A 23 6.42 3.93 -3.77
CA MET A 23 6.29 2.70 -2.96
C MET A 23 5.42 2.80 -1.71
N VAL A 24 4.92 3.97 -1.35
CA VAL A 24 3.98 4.16 -0.23
C VAL A 24 2.79 3.22 -0.38
N TYR A 25 2.53 2.46 0.67
CA TYR A 25 1.44 1.49 0.75
C TYR A 25 0.40 1.98 1.75
N VAL A 26 -0.66 2.58 1.23
CA VAL A 26 -1.77 3.12 2.01
C VAL A 26 -3.07 2.63 1.39
N ARG A 27 -3.96 2.11 2.23
CA ARG A 27 -5.31 1.73 1.85
C ARG A 27 -6.22 2.97 1.89
N GLY A 28 -7.27 2.94 1.06
CA GLY A 28 -8.36 3.91 1.19
C GLY A 28 -9.00 3.87 2.58
N HIS A 29 -9.71 4.94 2.94
CA HIS A 29 -10.43 5.01 4.19
C HIS A 29 -11.63 4.04 4.17
N PRO A 30 -11.99 3.35 5.26
CA PRO A 30 -13.15 2.44 5.29
C PRO A 30 -14.43 3.06 4.70
N PHE A 31 -14.72 4.32 5.04
CA PHE A 31 -15.86 5.06 4.47
C PHE A 31 -15.86 5.19 2.94
N ASP A 32 -14.71 5.16 2.26
CA ASP A 32 -14.69 5.20 0.80
C ASP A 32 -15.27 3.91 0.21
N TYR A 33 -14.94 2.76 0.80
CA TYR A 33 -15.44 1.45 0.36
C TYR A 33 -16.89 1.23 0.78
N ASP A 34 -17.26 1.64 2.00
CA ASP A 34 -18.64 1.56 2.46
C ASP A 34 -19.54 2.46 1.60
N ARG A 35 -19.04 3.62 1.15
CA ARG A 35 -19.74 4.46 0.17
C ARG A 35 -19.91 3.74 -1.17
N TRP A 36 -18.90 3.01 -1.67
CA TRP A 36 -19.03 2.26 -2.93
C TRP A 36 -20.20 1.27 -2.90
N GLU A 37 -20.40 0.59 -1.78
CA GLU A 37 -21.54 -0.32 -1.63
C GLU A 37 -22.88 0.43 -1.69
N VAL A 38 -22.98 1.57 -1.01
CA VAL A 38 -24.18 2.44 -1.08
C VAL A 38 -24.41 2.97 -2.49
N GLU A 39 -23.35 3.21 -3.27
CA GLU A 39 -23.41 3.67 -4.66
C GLU A 39 -23.64 2.53 -5.69
N GLY A 40 -23.85 1.29 -5.21
CA GLY A 40 -24.27 0.15 -6.04
C GLY A 40 -23.19 -0.90 -6.32
N ALA A 41 -21.96 -0.73 -5.81
CA ALA A 41 -20.93 -1.76 -5.85
C ALA A 41 -21.16 -2.79 -4.72
N ILE A 42 -22.23 -3.56 -4.83
CA ILE A 42 -22.64 -4.57 -3.83
C ILE A 42 -21.47 -5.52 -3.54
N GLY A 43 -21.12 -5.69 -2.25
CA GLY A 43 -20.02 -6.55 -1.83
C GLY A 43 -18.65 -5.87 -1.84
N TRP A 44 -18.55 -4.57 -2.15
CA TRP A 44 -17.29 -3.80 -2.14
C TRP A 44 -17.11 -2.91 -0.91
N ASN A 45 -17.89 -3.10 0.16
CA ASN A 45 -17.64 -2.44 1.44
C ASN A 45 -16.27 -2.84 2.05
N TYR A 46 -15.82 -2.10 3.07
CA TYR A 46 -14.49 -2.31 3.63
C TYR A 46 -14.32 -3.72 4.22
N ALA A 47 -15.34 -4.22 4.92
CA ALA A 47 -15.31 -5.53 5.55
C ALA A 47 -15.11 -6.67 4.53
N ASN A 48 -15.74 -6.56 3.35
CA ASN A 48 -15.60 -7.52 2.26
C ASN A 48 -14.26 -7.37 1.50
N CYS A 49 -13.70 -6.16 1.44
CA CYS A 49 -12.40 -5.92 0.80
C CYS A 49 -11.20 -6.32 1.68
N LEU A 50 -11.32 -6.21 3.01
CA LEU A 50 -10.25 -6.45 3.97
C LEU A 50 -9.56 -7.82 3.81
N PRO A 51 -10.28 -8.95 3.62
CA PRO A 51 -9.65 -10.24 3.32
C PRO A 51 -8.74 -10.22 2.10
N TYR A 52 -9.08 -9.46 1.05
CA TYR A 52 -8.26 -9.32 -0.15
C TYR A 52 -7.04 -8.43 0.08
N PHE A 53 -7.18 -7.35 0.85
CA PHE A 53 -6.02 -6.55 1.27
C PHE A 53 -5.02 -7.36 2.10
N LYS A 54 -5.53 -8.22 2.99
CA LYS A 54 -4.70 -9.17 3.74
C LYS A 54 -4.07 -10.20 2.80
N LYS A 55 -4.84 -10.78 1.88
CA LYS A 55 -4.34 -11.76 0.91
C LYS A 55 -3.25 -11.19 -0.01
N ALA A 56 -3.32 -9.90 -0.34
CA ALA A 56 -2.38 -9.26 -1.26
C ALA A 56 -0.96 -9.12 -0.67
N GLN A 57 -0.83 -8.97 0.64
CA GLN A 57 0.44 -8.59 1.27
C GLN A 57 1.04 -9.64 2.22
N THR A 58 2.37 -9.61 2.35
CA THR A 58 3.11 -10.07 3.52
C THR A 58 3.74 -8.85 4.18
N HIS A 59 3.29 -8.52 5.40
CA HIS A 59 3.77 -7.37 6.14
C HIS A 59 4.75 -7.77 7.24
N ASN A 60 5.87 -7.05 7.39
CA ASN A 60 6.90 -7.38 8.38
C ASN A 60 6.41 -7.32 9.84
N LEU A 61 5.45 -6.44 10.14
CA LEU A 61 4.82 -6.32 11.47
C LEU A 61 3.55 -7.17 11.65
N SER A 62 3.24 -8.10 10.74
CA SER A 62 2.05 -8.95 10.90
C SER A 62 2.20 -9.92 12.08
N SER A 63 1.16 -10.06 12.89
CA SER A 63 1.09 -11.06 13.97
C SER A 63 0.71 -12.47 13.50
N GLY A 64 0.68 -12.72 12.19
CA GLY A 64 0.37 -14.01 11.58
C GLY A 64 -1.08 -14.11 11.08
N PRO A 65 -1.64 -15.32 10.95
CA PRO A 65 -2.96 -15.54 10.33
C PRO A 65 -4.12 -14.79 11.01
N ALA A 66 -4.03 -14.60 12.32
CA ALA A 66 -5.04 -13.94 13.14
C ALA A 66 -4.89 -12.41 13.20
N ASP A 67 -3.91 -11.81 12.51
CA ASP A 67 -3.75 -10.36 12.48
C ASP A 67 -5.02 -9.69 11.94
N PRO A 68 -5.60 -8.70 12.63
CA PRO A 68 -6.88 -8.12 12.22
C PRO A 68 -6.80 -7.37 10.89
N TYR A 69 -5.65 -6.76 10.54
CA TYR A 69 -5.54 -5.84 9.40
C TYR A 69 -4.47 -6.23 8.39
N ARG A 70 -3.38 -6.87 8.84
CA ARG A 70 -2.21 -7.14 8.00
C ARG A 70 -2.24 -8.55 7.42
N GLY A 71 -1.76 -8.65 6.19
CA GLY A 71 -1.45 -9.93 5.56
C GLY A 71 -0.09 -10.48 6.01
N PHE A 72 0.03 -11.80 6.04
CA PHE A 72 1.23 -12.51 6.49
C PHE A 72 1.84 -13.44 5.42
N SER A 73 1.14 -13.66 4.30
CA SER A 73 1.52 -14.67 3.29
C SER A 73 1.24 -14.26 1.84
N GLY A 74 0.81 -13.01 1.61
CA GLY A 74 0.60 -12.48 0.27
C GLY A 74 1.89 -12.20 -0.49
N PRO A 75 1.84 -12.14 -1.83
CA PRO A 75 3.03 -11.97 -2.67
C PRO A 75 3.66 -10.57 -2.59
N LEU A 76 2.88 -9.54 -2.26
CA LEU A 76 3.40 -8.17 -2.13
C LEU A 76 4.09 -8.00 -0.78
N GLN A 77 5.39 -7.75 -0.80
CA GLN A 77 6.18 -7.56 0.41
C GLN A 77 6.05 -6.11 0.88
N VAL A 78 5.61 -5.93 2.12
CA VAL A 78 5.36 -4.61 2.72
C VAL A 78 6.11 -4.49 4.03
N ILE A 79 6.79 -3.37 4.21
CA ILE A 79 7.50 -3.03 5.46
C ILE A 79 7.06 -1.66 5.96
N GLN A 80 6.97 -1.49 7.27
CA GLN A 80 6.93 -0.15 7.85
C GLN A 80 8.33 0.48 7.77
N ALA A 81 8.42 1.74 7.32
CA ALA A 81 9.68 2.45 7.19
C ALA A 81 10.40 2.61 8.56
N GLU A 82 11.72 2.42 8.60
CA GLU A 82 12.49 2.55 9.85
C GLU A 82 12.59 4.00 10.34
N CYS A 83 12.51 4.99 9.43
CA CYS A 83 12.53 6.42 9.73
C CYS A 83 13.72 6.87 10.62
N LYS A 84 14.94 6.41 10.31
CA LYS A 84 16.16 6.71 11.09
C LYS A 84 16.56 8.19 11.13
N ASN A 85 16.09 9.01 10.20
CA ASN A 85 16.43 10.43 10.16
C ASN A 85 15.69 11.18 11.29
N PRO A 86 16.40 11.98 12.13
CA PRO A 86 15.80 12.76 13.22
C PRO A 86 14.64 13.67 12.80
N LEU A 87 14.61 14.11 11.53
CA LEU A 87 13.51 14.92 10.98
C LEU A 87 12.15 14.20 11.04
N HIS A 88 12.12 12.87 10.93
CA HIS A 88 10.87 12.12 11.09
C HIS A 88 10.34 12.23 12.51
N GLN A 89 11.22 12.11 13.51
CA GLN A 89 10.82 12.25 14.91
C GLN A 89 10.35 13.67 15.20
N ALA A 90 11.05 14.68 14.68
CA ALA A 90 10.62 16.07 14.80
C ALA A 90 9.22 16.29 14.19
N PHE A 91 8.94 15.71 13.03
CA PHE A 91 7.63 15.78 12.38
C PHE A 91 6.52 15.09 13.19
N LEU A 92 6.80 13.91 13.76
CA LEU A 92 5.86 13.18 14.62
C LEU A 92 5.56 13.92 15.93
N ILE A 93 6.52 14.67 16.48
CA ILE A 93 6.33 15.51 17.67
C ILE A 93 5.51 16.74 17.32
N ALA A 94 5.81 17.40 16.21
CA ALA A 94 5.07 18.58 15.77
C ALA A 94 3.57 18.27 15.51
N GLY A 95 3.27 17.11 14.92
CA GLY A 95 1.87 16.66 14.73
C GLY A 95 1.10 16.45 16.02
N GLU A 96 1.78 15.91 17.03
CA GLU A 96 1.22 15.71 18.36
C GLU A 96 0.97 17.06 19.05
N GLN A 97 1.93 17.98 19.00
CA GLN A 97 1.80 19.35 19.53
C GLN A 97 0.68 20.14 18.84
N HIS A 98 0.45 19.90 17.55
CA HIS A 98 -0.64 20.53 16.80
C HIS A 98 -2.03 19.91 17.08
N GLY A 99 -2.08 18.74 17.72
CA GLY A 99 -3.33 18.07 18.07
C GLY A 99 -3.90 17.14 16.98
N ILE A 100 -3.17 16.87 15.89
CA ILE A 100 -3.57 15.86 14.88
C ILE A 100 -3.41 14.42 15.44
N GLY A 101 -2.57 14.26 16.46
CA GLY A 101 -2.31 12.96 17.10
C GLY A 101 -1.41 12.05 16.28
N ARG A 102 -1.26 10.81 16.75
CA ARG A 102 -0.41 9.78 16.12
C ARG A 102 -1.19 8.54 15.72
N THR A 103 -0.70 7.86 14.68
CA THR A 103 -1.13 6.50 14.34
C THR A 103 0.08 5.58 14.24
N ASP A 104 -0.02 4.43 14.90
CA ASP A 104 0.99 3.36 14.83
C ASP A 104 0.81 2.51 13.56
N ASP A 105 -0.39 2.55 12.96
CA ASP A 105 -0.76 1.79 11.78
C ASP A 105 -1.81 2.54 10.95
N MET A 106 -1.36 3.22 9.89
CA MET A 106 -2.25 3.92 8.95
C MET A 106 -3.18 3.00 8.16
N ASN A 107 -2.89 1.69 8.13
CA ASN A 107 -3.71 0.68 7.47
C ASN A 107 -4.50 -0.18 8.48
N GLY A 108 -4.43 0.18 9.76
CA GLY A 108 -5.02 -0.55 10.89
C GLY A 108 -6.29 0.08 11.43
N TYR A 109 -6.51 -0.08 12.74
CA TYR A 109 -7.72 0.36 13.43
C TYR A 109 -8.02 1.87 13.25
N ARG A 110 -7.00 2.72 13.24
CA ARG A 110 -7.14 4.17 13.07
C ARG A 110 -6.16 4.71 12.05
N GLN A 111 -6.68 5.12 10.89
CA GLN A 111 -5.89 5.74 9.83
C GLN A 111 -5.50 7.19 10.14
N GLU A 112 -6.32 7.90 10.90
CA GLU A 112 -6.09 9.30 11.28
C GLU A 112 -4.90 9.46 12.24
N GLY A 113 -4.08 10.49 11.98
CA GLY A 113 -2.92 10.86 12.78
C GLY A 113 -1.63 10.86 11.96
N ILE A 114 -0.53 11.28 12.59
CA ILE A 114 0.80 11.21 11.99
C ILE A 114 1.47 9.89 12.38
N GLY A 115 1.99 9.16 11.39
CA GLY A 115 2.58 7.85 11.59
C GLY A 115 3.65 7.51 10.57
N LYS A 116 4.36 6.40 10.80
CA LYS A 116 5.32 5.84 9.83
C LYS A 116 4.57 5.20 8.69
N MET A 117 5.06 5.40 7.47
CA MET A 117 4.44 4.82 6.27
C MET A 117 4.88 3.38 6.04
N ASP A 118 3.94 2.57 5.60
CA ASP A 118 4.21 1.27 5.02
C ASP A 118 4.69 1.46 3.57
N MET A 119 5.61 0.60 3.13
CA MET A 119 6.24 0.67 1.82
C MET A 119 6.34 -0.71 1.17
N THR A 120 6.11 -0.78 -0.14
CA THR A 120 6.29 -2.00 -0.95
C THR A 120 7.78 -2.26 -1.23
N ILE A 121 8.52 -2.70 -0.21
CA ILE A 121 9.96 -2.97 -0.26
C ILE A 121 10.22 -4.38 0.29
N HIS A 122 11.08 -5.12 -0.39
CA HIS A 122 11.60 -6.40 0.07
C HIS A 122 13.13 -6.38 0.01
N LYS A 123 13.79 -6.64 1.15
CA LYS A 123 15.27 -6.69 1.24
C LYS A 123 15.96 -5.46 0.63
N GLY A 124 15.42 -4.28 0.90
CA GLY A 124 15.95 -3.00 0.38
C GLY A 124 15.64 -2.70 -1.09
N VAL A 125 14.90 -3.56 -1.78
CA VAL A 125 14.52 -3.39 -3.20
C VAL A 125 13.01 -3.23 -3.34
N ARG A 126 12.58 -2.40 -4.29
CA ARG A 126 11.16 -2.23 -4.66
C ARG A 126 10.48 -3.57 -4.94
N CYS A 127 9.34 -3.79 -4.31
CA CYS A 127 8.41 -4.87 -4.64
C CYS A 127 7.28 -4.33 -5.54
N SER A 128 7.48 -4.35 -6.86
CA SER A 128 6.45 -3.97 -7.83
C SER A 128 5.42 -5.09 -8.03
N ALA A 129 4.30 -4.79 -8.68
CA ALA A 129 3.31 -5.80 -9.06
C ALA A 129 3.92 -6.90 -9.96
N SER A 130 4.84 -6.54 -10.86
CA SER A 130 5.56 -7.52 -11.69
C SER A 130 6.49 -8.41 -10.85
N THR A 131 7.20 -7.86 -9.88
CA THR A 131 8.06 -8.66 -8.99
C THR A 131 7.24 -9.57 -8.07
N ALA A 132 6.12 -9.08 -7.54
CA ALA A 132 5.27 -9.82 -6.62
C ALA A 132 4.47 -10.94 -7.32
N TYR A 133 3.84 -10.64 -8.46
CA TYR A 133 2.86 -11.54 -9.07
C TYR A 133 3.34 -12.21 -10.36
N LEU A 134 4.16 -11.53 -11.17
CA LEU A 134 4.51 -12.01 -12.51
C LEU A 134 5.81 -12.83 -12.52
N ARG A 135 6.89 -12.31 -11.94
CA ARG A 135 8.20 -12.98 -11.91
C ARG A 135 8.13 -14.40 -11.33
N PRO A 136 7.40 -14.68 -10.23
CA PRO A 136 7.34 -16.03 -9.68
C PRO A 136 6.74 -17.05 -10.64
N VAL A 137 5.85 -16.63 -11.54
CA VAL A 137 5.16 -17.53 -12.47
C VAL A 137 5.78 -17.58 -13.87
N CYS A 138 6.62 -16.62 -14.26
CA CYS A 138 7.31 -16.61 -15.55
C CYS A 138 8.25 -17.80 -15.78
N ALA A 139 8.71 -18.47 -14.72
CA ALA A 139 9.53 -19.68 -14.84
C ALA A 139 8.70 -20.94 -15.18
N PHE A 140 7.36 -20.87 -15.09
CA PHE A 140 6.46 -21.97 -15.40
C PHE A 140 5.95 -21.83 -16.84
N VAL A 141 6.13 -22.93 -17.60
CA VAL A 141 6.03 -22.99 -19.06
C VAL A 141 4.57 -22.82 -19.51
N SER A 142 4.15 -21.59 -19.78
CA SER A 142 2.95 -21.21 -20.58
C SER A 142 2.59 -19.72 -20.49
N THR A 143 3.27 -18.91 -19.66
CA THR A 143 2.94 -17.48 -19.54
C THR A 143 3.64 -16.66 -20.61
N GLU A 144 2.95 -16.35 -21.71
CA GLU A 144 3.41 -15.36 -22.68
C GLU A 144 3.05 -13.94 -22.21
N VAL A 145 4.04 -13.04 -22.18
CA VAL A 145 3.85 -11.64 -21.76
C VAL A 145 4.46 -10.73 -22.82
N PHE A 146 3.61 -10.06 -23.59
CA PHE A 146 4.03 -9.08 -24.60
C PHE A 146 3.81 -7.65 -24.08
N VAL A 147 4.74 -6.75 -24.39
CA VAL A 147 4.57 -5.29 -24.20
C VAL A 147 4.60 -4.67 -25.59
N LEU A 148 3.46 -4.10 -26.00
CA LEU A 148 3.33 -3.33 -27.24
C LEU A 148 3.71 -1.85 -27.01
#